data_AF-A0AAW5AZE0-F1
#
_entry.id   AF-A0AAW5AZE0-F1
#
_cell.length_a   1.000
_cell.length_b   1.000
_cell.length_c   1.000
_cell.angle_alpha   90.00
_cell.angle_beta   90.00
_cell.angle_gamma   90.00
#
_symmetry.space_group_name_H-M   'P 1'
#
loop_
_entity.id
_entity.type
_entity.pdbx_description
1 polymer ?
#
loop_
_entity_poly.entity_id
_entity_poly.type
_entity_poly.pdbx_seq_one_letter_code
_entity_poly.pdbx_strand_id
1 'polypeptide(L)' 'MGQPKTINDILGRLYYGRGLARKQSGDKNGACEDWHRSSELGCFQANALLPLCGEK' A
#
# COMPACT_ATOMS: atom_id res chain seq x y z
N MET A 1 24.05 -1.99 -4.50
CA MET A 1 23.58 -2.09 -3.09
C MET A 1 22.14 -2.59 -3.11
N GLY A 2 21.92 -3.90 -3.14
CA GLY A 2 20.59 -4.47 -2.98
C GLY A 2 20.40 -4.78 -1.50
N GLN A 3 19.56 -4.03 -0.79
CA GLN A 3 19.21 -4.44 0.57
C GLN A 3 18.45 -5.78 0.49
N PRO A 4 18.73 -6.72 1.40
CA PRO A 4 17.99 -7.97 1.45
C PRO A 4 16.50 -7.64 1.62
N LYS A 5 15.66 -8.10 0.67
CA LYS A 5 14.20 -7.98 0.76
C LYS A 5 13.75 -8.78 1.98
N THR A 6 13.64 -8.11 3.11
CA THR A 6 13.12 -8.71 4.35
C THR A 6 11.64 -9.06 4.13
N ILE A 7 11.11 -9.99 4.92
CA ILE A 7 9.70 -10.42 4.84
C ILE A 7 8.74 -9.21 4.88
N ASN A 8 9.09 -8.18 5.65
CA ASN A 8 8.32 -6.94 5.77
C ASN A 8 8.25 -6.16 4.44
N ASP A 9 9.33 -6.14 3.65
CA ASP A 9 9.37 -5.47 2.35
C ASP A 9 8.53 -6.19 1.27
N ILE A 10 8.46 -7.53 1.33
CA ILE A 10 7.55 -8.30 0.46
C ILE A 10 6.09 -8.05 0.87
N LEU A 11 5.81 -8.10 2.18
CA LEU A 11 4.48 -7.89 2.71
C LEU A 11 3.97 -6.48 2.40
N GLY A 12 4.83 -5.47 2.52
CA GLY A 12 4.51 -4.08 2.14
C GLY A 12 4.09 -3.97 0.68
N ARG A 13 4.84 -4.56 -0.25
CA ARG A 13 4.48 -4.58 -1.68
C ARG A 13 3.19 -5.35 -1.98
N LEU A 14 2.91 -6.41 -1.23
CA LEU A 14 1.66 -7.17 -1.38
C LEU A 14 0.45 -6.30 -1.03
N TYR A 15 0.48 -5.64 0.13
CA TYR A 15 -0.56 -4.69 0.52
C TYR A 15 -0.68 -3.53 -0.49
N TYR A 16 0.43 -2.99 -0.98
CA TYR A 16 0.43 -1.97 -2.02
C TYR A 16 -0.33 -2.41 -3.28
N GLY A 17 0.01 -3.59 -3.81
CA GLY A 17 -0.63 -4.13 -5.02
C GLY A 17 -2.11 -4.44 -4.80
N ARG A 18 -2.47 -4.99 -3.64
CA ARG A 18 -3.88 -5.26 -3.27
C ARG A 18 -4.69 -3.96 -3.18
N GLY A 19 -4.12 -2.91 -2.58
CA GLY A 19 -4.77 -1.61 -2.49
C GLY A 19 -5.04 -0.99 -3.86
N LEU A 20 -4.10 -1.13 -4.82
CA LEU A 20 -4.33 -0.70 -6.21
C LEU A 20 -5.48 -1.47 -6.88
N ALA A 21 -5.58 -2.78 -6.66
CA ALA A 21 -6.67 -3.59 -7.22
C ALA A 21 -8.03 -3.23 -6.60
N ARG A 22 -8.08 -3.00 -5.29
CA ARG A 22 -9.28 -2.54 -4.57
C ARG A 22 -9.74 -1.18 -5.07
N LYS A 23 -8.81 -0.23 -5.23
CA LYS A 23 -9.10 1.11 -5.80
C LYS A 23 -9.73 0.99 -7.19
N GLN A 24 -9.15 0.17 -8.06
CA GLN A 24 -9.67 -0.08 -9.41
C GLN A 24 -11.05 -0.74 -9.40
N SER A 25 -11.35 -1.54 -8.36
CA SER A 25 -12.65 -2.18 -8.16
C SER A 25 -13.69 -1.26 -7.51
N GLY A 26 -13.33 0.00 -7.20
CA GLY A 26 -14.21 0.98 -6.54
C GLY A 26 -14.17 0.93 -5.00
N ASP A 27 -13.47 -0.04 -4.40
CA ASP A 27 -13.27 -0.13 -2.96
C ASP A 27 -12.14 0.82 -2.51
N LYS A 28 -12.46 2.11 -2.47
CA LYS A 28 -11.51 3.15 -2.04
C LYS A 28 -11.12 3.01 -0.56
N ASN A 29 -12.04 2.55 0.29
CA ASN A 29 -11.80 2.38 1.73
C ASN A 29 -10.83 1.22 1.98
N GLY A 30 -11.09 0.05 1.39
CA GLY A 30 -10.19 -1.09 1.51
C GLY A 30 -8.85 -0.88 0.81
N ALA A 31 -8.80 -0.03 -0.24
CA ALA A 31 -7.54 0.42 -0.81
C ALA A 31 -6.71 1.26 0.17
N CYS A 32 -7.37 2.17 0.88
CA CYS A 32 -6.73 3.01 1.87
C CYS A 32 -6.12 2.20 3.03
N GLU A 33 -6.88 1.25 3.59
CA GLU A 33 -6.39 0.36 4.64
C GLU A 33 -5.12 -0.39 4.20
N ASP A 34 -5.11 -0.87 2.96
CA ASP A 34 -3.97 -1.57 2.37
C ASP A 34 -2.76 -0.65 2.19
N TRP A 35 -2.94 0.59 1.75
CA TRP A 35 -1.85 1.54 1.63
C TRP A 35 -1.29 1.98 2.98
N HIS A 36 -2.12 2.13 4.01
CA HIS A 36 -1.65 2.36 5.38
C HIS A 36 -0.79 1.20 5.87
N ARG A 37 -1.27 -0.05 5.72
CA ARG A 37 -0.52 -1.22 6.15
C ARG A 37 0.79 -1.39 5.38
N SER A 38 0.77 -1.09 4.09
CA SER A 38 1.95 -1.10 3.23
C SER A 38 2.99 -0.06 3.68
N SER A 39 2.54 1.14 4.04
CA SER A 39 3.36 2.22 4.60
C SER A 39 4.03 1.81 5.91
N GLU A 40 3.27 1.24 6.85
CA GLU A 40 3.77 0.73 8.15
C GLU A 40 4.87 -0.33 7.98
N LEU A 41 4.84 -1.08 6.88
CA LEU A 41 5.81 -2.12 6.54
C LEU A 41 7.05 -1.60 5.80
N GLY A 42 7.15 -0.28 5.60
CA GLY A 42 8.29 0.37 4.96
C GLY A 42 8.19 0.51 3.44
N CYS A 43 7.01 0.29 2.84
CA CYS A 43 6.81 0.53 1.42
C CYS A 43 6.52 2.02 1.16
N PHE A 44 7.58 2.77 0.85
CA PHE A 44 7.46 4.21 0.57
C PHE A 44 6.54 4.54 -0.61
N GLN A 45 6.36 3.61 -1.58
CA GLN A 45 5.42 3.81 -2.68
C GLN A 45 3.97 3.97 -2.20
N ALA A 46 3.60 3.34 -1.09
CA ALA A 46 2.25 3.47 -0.54
C ALA A 46 1.99 4.84 0.10
N ASN A 47 3.03 5.51 0.61
CA ASN A 47 2.91 6.85 1.21
C ASN A 47 2.37 7.88 0.20
N ALA A 48 2.74 7.73 -1.07
CA ALA A 48 2.24 8.58 -2.15
C ALA A 48 0.74 8.40 -2.43
N LEU A 49 0.14 7.29 -1.98
CA LEU A 49 -1.27 6.98 -2.18
C LEU A 49 -2.14 7.32 -0.98
N LEU A 50 -1.57 7.53 0.21
CA LEU A 50 -2.33 7.92 1.42
C LEU A 50 -3.17 9.19 1.23
N PRO A 51 -2.75 10.23 0.49
CA PRO A 51 -3.61 11.39 0.22
C PRO A 51 -4.90 11.05 -0.55
N LEU A 52 -4.94 9.94 -1.28
CA LEU A 52 -6.13 9.49 -2.02
C LEU A 52 -7.21 8.89 -1.10
N CYS A 53 -6.87 8.60 0.16
CA CYS A 53 -7.79 8.10 1.17
C CYS A 53 -8.88 9.10 1.61
N GLY A 54 -8.78 10.37 1.20
CA GLY A 54 -9.64 11.45 1.66
C GLY A 54 -10.77 11.85 0.72
N GLU A 55 -10.94 11.18 -0.42
CA GLU A 55 -12.03 11.50 -1.36
C GLU A 55 -13.36 10.95 -0.84
N LYS A 56 -14.06 11.75 -0.03
CA LYS A 56 -15.50 11.58 0.24
C LYS A 56 -16.34 12.00 -0.96
#